data_AF-A0A1F2SCX1-F1
#
_entry.id   AF-A0A1F2SCX1-F1
#
_cell.length_a   1.000
_cell.length_b   1.000
_cell.length_c   1.000
_cell.angle_alpha   90.00
_cell.angle_beta   90.00
_cell.angle_gamma   90.00
#
_symmetry.space_group_name_H-M   'P 1'
#
loop_
_entity.id
_entity.type
_entity.pdbx_description
1 polymer ?
#
loop_
_entity_poly.entity_id
_entity_poly.type
_entity_poly.pdbx_seq_one_letter_code
_entity_poly.pdbx_strand_id
1 'polypeptide(L)' 'MEFLLHYMGAGIGLGLAVIGAGLGIGRLAAGMAEGIARQPSAVAQITGAVNLPLFLLEGVAILAEVFCLLIVLLR' A
#
# COMPACT_ATOMS: atom_id res chain seq x y z
N MET A 1 17.41 24.52 -10.80
CA MET A 1 16.96 24.33 -9.40
C MET A 1 15.59 23.64 -9.37
N GLU A 2 14.61 24.13 -10.13
CA GLU A 2 13.25 23.56 -10.24
C GLU A 2 13.21 22.03 -10.50
N PHE A 3 13.98 21.53 -11.49
CA PHE A 3 14.02 20.09 -11.79
C PHE A 3 14.48 19.22 -10.61
N LEU A 4 15.42 19.71 -9.80
CA LEU A 4 15.93 18.97 -8.64
C LEU A 4 14.86 18.83 -7.56
N LEU A 5 14.03 19.87 -7.37
CA LEU A 5 12.95 19.86 -6.41
C LEU A 5 11.85 18.85 -6.79
N HIS A 6 11.57 18.72 -8.10
CA HIS A 6 10.61 17.73 -8.60
C HIS A 6 11.06 16.30 -8.35
N TYR A 7 12.30 15.95 -8.70
CA TYR A 7 12.82 14.60 -8.48
C TYR A 7 12.96 14.28 -6.99
N MET A 8 13.40 15.23 -6.17
CA MET A 8 13.48 15.04 -4.73
C MET A 8 12.09 14.85 -4.11
N GLY A 9 11.11 15.66 -4.50
CA GLY A 9 9.72 15.51 -4.05
C GLY A 9 9.11 14.17 -4.46
N ALA A 10 9.31 13.74 -5.70
CA ALA A 10 8.84 12.45 -6.19
C ALA A 10 9.52 11.27 -5.48
N GLY A 11 10.84 11.34 -5.23
CA GLY A 11 11.56 10.30 -4.51
C GLY A 11 11.12 10.15 -3.05
N ILE A 12 10.94 11.28 -2.35
CA ILE A 12 10.43 11.27 -0.97
C ILE A 12 8.98 10.78 -0.94
N GLY A 13 8.12 11.28 -1.83
CA GLY A 13 6.72 10.87 -1.92
C GLY A 13 6.57 9.37 -2.18
N LEU A 14 7.37 8.83 -3.11
CA LEU A 14 7.40 7.41 -3.43
C LEU A 14 7.84 6.57 -2.22
N GLY A 15 8.92 6.97 -1.55
CA GLY A 15 9.41 6.26 -0.36
C GLY A 15 8.37 6.21 0.77
N LEU A 16 7.69 7.32 1.02
CA LEU A 16 6.63 7.38 2.03
C LEU A 16 5.41 6.52 1.65
N ALA A 17 5.03 6.51 0.36
CA ALA A 17 3.93 5.68 -0.13
C ALA A 17 4.23 4.19 0.07
N VAL A 18 5.43 3.74 -0.31
CA VAL A 18 5.86 2.33 -0.15
C VAL A 18 5.91 1.93 1.33
N ILE A 19 6.42 2.80 2.22
CA ILE A 19 6.44 2.53 3.66
C ILE A 19 5.01 2.41 4.20
N GLY A 20 4.12 3.34 3.84
CA GLY A 20 2.72 3.32 4.26
C GLY A 20 1.99 2.06 3.79
N ALA A 21 2.16 1.68 2.52
CA ALA A 21 1.60 0.48 1.94
C ALA A 21 2.11 -0.78 2.64
N GLY A 22 3.43 -0.92 2.79
CA GLY A 22 4.05 -2.08 3.46
C GLY A 22 3.57 -2.26 4.90
N LEU A 23 3.45 -1.18 5.67
CA LEU A 23 2.92 -1.23 7.03
C LEU A 23 1.43 -1.62 7.06
N GLY A 24 0.61 -1.10 6.14
CA GLY A 24 -0.80 -1.44 6.06
C GLY A 24 -1.03 -2.90 5.66
N ILE A 25 -0.35 -3.37 4.60
CA ILE A 25 -0.44 -4.74 4.09
C ILE A 25 0.04 -5.71 5.15
N GLY A 26 1.18 -5.42 5.79
CA GLY A 26 1.73 -6.25 6.86
C GLY A 26 0.76 -6.42 8.04
N ARG A 27 0.07 -5.35 8.46
CA ARG A 27 -0.93 -5.42 9.53
C ARG A 27 -2.15 -6.25 9.14
N LEU A 28 -2.65 -6.08 7.91
CA LEU A 28 -3.79 -6.86 7.40
C LEU A 28 -3.42 -8.35 7.27
N ALA A 29 -2.25 -8.65 6.72
CA ALA A 29 -1.76 -10.01 6.56
C ALA A 29 -1.52 -10.71 7.91
N ALA A 30 -0.91 -10.01 8.87
CA ALA A 30 -0.72 -10.53 10.23
C ALA A 30 -2.06 -10.81 10.93
N GLY A 31 -3.02 -9.87 10.85
CA GLY A 31 -4.35 -10.06 11.41
C GLY A 31 -5.11 -11.22 10.79
N MET A 32 -4.98 -11.40 9.47
CA MET A 32 -5.53 -12.56 8.75
C MET A 32 -4.92 -13.87 9.24
N ALA A 33 -3.59 -13.95 9.33
CA ALA A 33 -2.89 -15.14 9.78
C ALA A 33 -3.26 -15.53 11.22
N GLU A 34 -3.30 -14.56 12.12
CA GLU A 34 -3.75 -14.76 13.49
C GLU A 34 -5.21 -15.22 13.59
N GLY A 35 -6.10 -14.61 12.79
CA GLY A 35 -7.50 -15.00 12.72
C GLY A 35 -7.67 -16.44 12.27
N ILE A 36 -6.94 -16.83 11.22
CA ILE A 36 -6.94 -18.20 10.68
C ILE A 36 -6.39 -19.19 11.71
N ALA A 37 -5.30 -18.84 12.40
CA ALA A 37 -4.71 -19.70 13.42
C ALA A 37 -5.69 -19.94 14.59
N ARG A 38 -6.48 -18.93 14.99
CA ARG A 38 -7.50 -19.05 16.04
C ARG A 38 -8.74 -19.81 15.56
N GLN A 39 -9.15 -19.64 14.30
CA GLN A 39 -10.33 -20.29 13.74
C GLN A 39 -10.10 -20.84 12.32
N PRO A 40 -9.48 -22.03 12.19
CA PRO A 40 -9.13 -22.61 10.89
C PRO A 40 -10.34 -22.96 10.01
N SER A 41 -11.49 -23.26 10.60
CA SER A 41 -12.73 -23.54 9.86
C SER A 41 -13.30 -22.30 9.18
N ALA A 42 -12.86 -21.10 9.55
CA ALA A 42 -13.39 -19.83 9.07
C ALA A 42 -12.48 -19.12 8.04
N VAL A 43 -11.48 -19.81 7.48
CA VAL A 43 -10.49 -19.23 6.55
C VAL A 43 -11.16 -18.42 5.43
N ALA A 44 -12.17 -18.98 4.77
CA ALA A 44 -12.85 -18.31 3.65
C ALA A 44 -13.52 -16.98 4.08
N GLN A 45 -14.14 -16.93 5.26
CA GLN A 45 -14.77 -15.70 5.75
C GLN A 45 -13.71 -14.67 6.18
N ILE A 46 -12.63 -15.10 6.82
CA ILE A 46 -11.54 -14.22 7.25
C ILE A 46 -10.83 -13.61 6.06
N THR A 47 -10.45 -14.41 5.06
CA THR A 47 -9.83 -13.92 3.82
C THR A 47 -10.79 -12.98 3.08
N GLY A 48 -12.07 -13.33 2.98
CA GLY A 48 -13.08 -12.45 2.37
C GLY A 48 -13.19 -11.08 3.06
N ALA A 49 -13.14 -11.05 4.39
CA ALA A 49 -13.18 -9.81 5.18
C ALA A 49 -11.94 -8.95 5.03
N VAL A 50 -10.77 -9.54 4.76
CA VAL A 50 -9.48 -8.84 4.62
C VAL A 50 -9.22 -8.35 3.19
N ASN A 51 -9.73 -9.06 2.17
CA ASN A 51 -9.47 -8.76 0.76
C ASN A 51 -9.93 -7.35 0.35
N LEU A 52 -11.12 -6.92 0.76
CA LEU A 52 -11.61 -5.58 0.40
C LEU A 52 -10.73 -4.46 1.00
N PRO A 53 -10.45 -4.44 2.32
CA PRO A 53 -9.49 -3.51 2.90
C PRO A 53 -8.10 -3.55 2.24
N LEU A 54 -7.58 -4.74 1.94
CA LEU A 54 -6.28 -4.92 1.29
C LEU A 54 -6.27 -4.32 -0.12
N PHE A 55 -7.32 -4.56 -0.90
CA PHE A 55 -7.47 -4.01 -2.24
C PHE A 55 -7.60 -2.48 -2.23
N LEU A 56 -8.33 -1.91 -1.28
CA LEU A 56 -8.45 -0.46 -1.13
C LEU A 56 -7.11 0.17 -0.74
N LEU A 57 -6.35 -0.47 0.15
CA LEU A 57 -5.02 -0.03 0.54
C LEU A 57 -4.05 -0.06 -0.66
N GLU A 58 -4.01 -1.16 -1.40
CA GLU A 58 -3.22 -1.29 -2.64
C GLU A 58 -3.61 -0.24 -3.67
N GLY A 59 -4.91 0.01 -3.85
CA GLY A 59 -5.40 1.06 -4.76
C GLY A 59 -4.86 2.44 -4.42
N VAL A 60 -4.82 2.80 -3.13
CA VAL A 60 -4.24 4.08 -2.69
C VAL A 60 -2.74 4.13 -2.91
N ALA A 61 -2.02 3.03 -2.65
CA ALA A 61 -0.58 2.92 -2.87
C ALA A 61 -0.24 3.11 -4.36
N ILE A 62 -0.89 2.36 -5.25
CA ILE A 62 -0.70 2.45 -6.70
C ILE A 62 -0.98 3.87 -7.20
N LEU A 63 -2.07 4.50 -6.75
CA LEU A 63 -2.37 5.88 -7.12
C LEU A 63 -1.24 6.82 -6.71
N ALA A 64 -0.74 6.72 -5.48
CA ALA A 64 0.37 7.55 -5.01
C ALA A 64 1.65 7.35 -5.84
N GLU A 65 2.00 6.11 -6.18
CA GLU A 65 3.13 5.79 -7.04
C GLU A 65 2.97 6.37 -8.45
N VAL A 66 1.76 6.25 -9.03
CA VAL A 66 1.44 6.84 -10.34
C VAL A 66 1.60 8.36 -10.30
N PHE A 67 1.11 9.05 -9.26
CA PHE A 67 1.31 10.49 -9.15
C PHE A 67 2.79 10.86 -9.02
N CYS A 68 3.58 10.09 -8.27
CA CYS A 68 5.04 10.30 -8.19
C CYS A 68 5.71 10.13 -9.55
N LEU A 69 5.33 9.09 -10.31
CA LEU A 69 5.83 8.87 -11.67
C LEU A 69 5.41 9.99 -12.64
N LEU A 70 4.18 10.48 -12.56
CA LEU A 70 3.72 11.61 -13.37
C LEU A 70 4.49 12.89 -13.06
N ILE A 71 4.88 13.11 -11.80
CA ILE A 71 5.81 14.20 -11.43
C ILE A 71 7.19 13.98 -12.06
N VAL A 72 7.66 12.76 -12.26
CA VAL A 72 8.95 12.54 -12.93
C VAL A 72 8.83 12.74 -14.45
N LEU A 73 7.72 12.32 -15.05
CA LEU A 73 7.53 12.26 -16.51
C LEU A 73 7.01 13.55 -17.14
N LEU A 74 6.22 14.35 -16.40
CA LEU A 74 5.54 15.55 -16.92
C LEU A 74 6.19 16.86 -16.46
N ARG A 75 7.36 16.79 -15.83
CA ARG A 75 8.08 17.96 -15.29
C ARG A 75 9.22 18.42 -16.16
#